data_AF-A0AAN8ZEN5-F1
#
_entry.id   AF-A0AAN8ZEN5-F1
#
_cell.length_a   1.000
_cell.length_b   1.000
_cell.length_c   1.000
_cell.angle_alpha   90.00
_cell.angle_beta   90.00
_cell.angle_gamma   90.00
#
_symmetry.space_group_name_H-M   'P 1'
#
loop_
_entity.id
_entity.type
_entity.pdbx_description
1 polymer ?
#
loop_
_entity_poly.entity_id
_entity_poly.type
_entity_poly.pdbx_seq_one_letter_code
_entity_poly.pdbx_strand_id
1 'polypeptide(L)'
;RALNSIFEQWDAQAVEGLWNISGELCSGTAINDTNLEEISNNPSIKCDCSYDNHTTCHITQLRVYELNKRGVIPEELAALKYLTYL
;
A
#
# COMPACT_ATOMS: atom_id res chain seq x y z
N ARG A 1 10.31 1.60 0.66
CA ARG A 1 11.00 2.35 -0.43
C ARG A 1 10.28 2.21 -1.78
N ALA A 2 9.99 1.00 -2.26
CA ALA A 2 9.29 0.80 -3.54
C ALA A 2 7.93 1.52 -3.62
N LEU A 3 7.08 1.34 -2.61
CA LEU A 3 5.74 1.96 -2.57
C LEU A 3 5.78 3.50 -2.73
N ASN A 4 6.69 4.18 -2.02
CA ASN A 4 6.80 5.64 -2.12
C ASN A 4 7.18 6.09 -3.53
N SER A 5 8.08 5.37 -4.21
CA SER A 5 8.46 5.67 -5.59
C SER A 5 7.31 5.44 -6.57
N ILE A 6 6.54 4.37 -6.39
CA ILE A 6 5.31 4.10 -7.16
C ILE A 6 4.32 5.27 -6.98
N PHE A 7 4.14 5.72 -5.74
CA PHE A 7 3.20 6.79 -5.40
C PHE A 7 3.66 8.15 -5.95
N GLU A 8 4.96 8.45 -5.92
CA GLU A 8 5.52 9.63 -6.58
C GLU A 8 5.27 9.62 -8.10
N GLN A 9 5.51 8.49 -8.78
CA GLN A 9 5.27 8.36 -10.23
C GLN A 9 3.79 8.51 -10.59
N TRP A 10 2.90 8.01 -9.73
CA TRP A 10 1.46 8.12 -9.92
C TRP A 10 0.88 9.42 -9.36
N ASP A 11 1.65 10.31 -8.73
CA ASP A 11 1.11 11.46 -8.00
C ASP A 11 -0.02 11.05 -7.03
N ALA A 12 0.24 9.98 -6.26
CA ALA A 12 -0.67 9.40 -5.29
C ALA A 12 -0.12 9.62 -3.88
N GLN A 13 -1.03 9.68 -2.90
CA GLN A 13 -0.67 9.84 -1.49
C GLN A 13 -1.56 8.93 -0.66
N ALA A 14 -1.03 8.45 0.46
CA ALA A 14 -1.83 7.76 1.46
C ALA A 14 -2.94 8.70 1.96
N VAL A 15 -4.11 8.13 2.25
CA VAL A 15 -5.20 8.89 2.85
C VAL A 15 -4.80 9.24 4.29
N GLU A 16 -4.87 10.53 4.63
CA GLU A 16 -4.42 11.05 5.92
C GLU A 16 -5.14 10.34 7.08
N GLY A 17 -4.37 9.91 8.08
CA GLY A 17 -4.89 9.26 9.28
C GLY A 17 -5.38 7.82 9.10
N LEU A 18 -5.41 7.27 7.88
CA LEU A 18 -5.85 5.89 7.64
C LEU A 18 -4.70 4.89 7.71
N TRP A 19 -3.60 5.12 7.02
CA TRP A 19 -2.42 4.25 7.03
C TRP A 19 -1.18 5.11 6.77
N ASN A 20 0.02 4.52 6.87
CA ASN A 20 1.27 5.29 6.88
C ASN A 20 1.31 6.32 8.03
N ILE A 21 0.75 5.94 9.19
CA ILE A 21 0.70 6.78 10.38
C ILE A 21 2.12 6.87 10.95
N SER A 22 2.57 8.09 11.26
CA SER A 22 3.90 8.35 11.82
C SER A 22 5.09 7.92 10.93
N GLY A 23 4.84 7.68 9.64
CA GLY A 23 5.86 7.26 8.67
C GLY A 23 6.06 5.74 8.55
N GLU A 24 5.29 4.94 9.29
CA GLU A 24 5.27 3.47 9.16
C GLU A 24 4.17 3.04 8.19
N LEU A 25 4.54 2.58 6.99
CA LEU A 25 3.58 2.22 5.93
C LEU A 25 2.54 1.18 6.39
N CYS A 26 2.98 0.12 7.07
CA CYS A 26 2.12 -0.96 7.56
C CYS A 26 1.52 -0.62 8.94
N SER A 27 0.71 0.43 8.99
CA SER A 27 0.02 0.89 10.19
C SER A 27 -1.44 1.24 9.90
N GLY A 28 -2.26 1.36 10.95
CA GLY A 28 -3.67 1.71 10.83
C GLY A 28 -4.47 0.70 10.00
N THR A 29 -5.17 1.21 8.98
CA THR A 29 -6.01 0.42 8.07
C THR A 29 -5.23 -0.60 7.23
N ALA A 30 -3.90 -0.46 7.11
CA ALA A 30 -3.06 -1.40 6.37
C ALA A 30 -2.93 -2.77 7.04
N ILE A 31 -3.16 -2.88 8.35
CA ILE A 31 -2.95 -4.11 9.14
C ILE A 31 -4.19 -4.60 9.89
N ASN A 32 -5.29 -3.84 9.87
CA ASN A 32 -6.54 -4.19 10.54
C ASN A 32 -7.55 -4.85 9.59
N ASP A 33 -8.78 -5.04 10.04
CA ASP A 33 -9.87 -5.66 9.27
C ASP A 33 -10.60 -4.70 8.30
N THR A 34 -10.14 -3.46 8.13
CA THR A 34 -10.76 -2.51 7.18
C THR A 34 -10.75 -3.11 5.77
N ASN A 35 -11.89 -3.12 5.09
CA ASN A 35 -11.97 -3.65 3.73
C ASN A 35 -11.02 -2.89 2.78
N LEU A 36 -10.25 -3.59 1.94
CA LEU A 36 -9.40 -2.96 0.92
C LEU A 36 -10.23 -2.11 -0.06
N GLU A 37 -11.46 -2.54 -0.36
CA GLU A 37 -12.35 -1.86 -1.31
C GLU A 37 -13.12 -0.67 -0.70
N GLU A 38 -12.89 -0.37 0.58
CA GLU A 38 -13.49 0.79 1.24
C GLU A 38 -13.15 2.08 0.47
N ILE A 39 -14.18 2.78 -0.01
CA ILE A 39 -14.03 3.92 -0.93
C ILE A 39 -13.22 5.04 -0.29
N SER A 40 -13.44 5.26 1.02
CA SER A 40 -12.69 6.25 1.79
C SER A 40 -11.21 5.91 1.99
N ASN A 41 -10.81 4.65 1.77
CA ASN A 41 -9.45 4.15 1.87
C ASN A 41 -8.88 3.85 0.47
N ASN A 42 -8.70 4.90 -0.34
CA ASN A 42 -8.18 4.79 -1.70
C ASN A 42 -7.25 5.97 -2.04
N PRO A 43 -5.97 5.75 -2.36
CA PRO A 43 -5.28 4.45 -2.44
C PRO A 43 -5.11 3.76 -1.09
N SER A 44 -4.99 2.44 -1.11
CA SER A 44 -4.78 1.62 0.08
C SER A 44 -3.82 0.46 -0.15
N ILE A 45 -3.31 -0.07 0.96
CA ILE A 45 -2.50 -1.28 0.99
C ILE A 45 -3.02 -2.23 2.06
N LYS A 46 -2.69 -3.51 1.93
CA LYS A 46 -2.68 -4.46 3.05
C LYS A 46 -1.28 -5.00 3.27
N CYS A 47 -0.93 -5.14 4.53
CA CYS A 47 0.30 -5.76 4.96
C CYS A 47 0.03 -7.05 5.73
N ASP A 48 0.89 -8.04 5.51
CA ASP A 48 1.02 -9.19 6.38
C ASP A 48 2.26 -8.99 7.27
N CYS A 49 2.03 -8.93 8.57
CA CYS A 49 3.06 -8.74 9.59
C CYS A 49 3.28 -10.01 10.43
N SER A 50 2.89 -11.21 9.96
CA SER A 50 3.14 -12.44 10.73
C SER A 50 4.58 -12.94 10.64
N TYR A 51 5.44 -12.29 9.85
CA TYR A 51 6.82 -12.70 9.60
C TYR A 51 7.75 -12.30 10.75
N ASP A 52 8.82 -13.08 10.94
CA ASP A 52 9.89 -12.80 11.90
C ASP A 52 9.39 -12.40 13.29
N ASN A 53 8.49 -13.21 13.88
CA ASN A 53 7.87 -12.94 15.18
C ASN A 53 7.18 -11.56 15.27
N HIS A 54 6.50 -11.15 14.18
CA HIS A 54 5.82 -9.87 14.04
C HIS A 54 6.70 -8.64 13.94
N THR A 55 7.98 -8.81 13.61
CA THR A 55 8.91 -7.68 13.41
C THR A 55 9.07 -7.30 11.94
N THR A 56 8.67 -8.18 11.01
CA THR A 56 8.73 -7.93 9.58
C THR A 56 7.33 -7.90 8.99
N CYS A 57 7.05 -6.84 8.23
CA CYS A 57 5.79 -6.68 7.48
C CYS A 57 6.06 -6.66 5.98
N HIS A 58 5.15 -7.26 5.22
CA HIS A 58 5.18 -7.28 3.77
C HIS A 58 3.87 -6.78 3.18
N ILE A 59 3.94 -5.88 2.20
CA ILE A 59 2.75 -5.44 1.46
C ILE A 59 2.30 -6.61 0.58
N THR A 60 1.07 -7.07 0.81
CA THR A 60 0.45 -8.19 0.10
C THR A 60 -0.62 -7.74 -0.89
N GLN A 61 -1.22 -6.56 -0.66
CA GLN A 61 -2.22 -5.99 -1.54
C GLN A 61 -1.98 -4.50 -1.71
N LEU A 62 -2.16 -3.99 -2.93
CA LEU A 62 -2.12 -2.57 -3.26
C LEU A 62 -3.35 -2.25 -4.09
N ARG A 63 -4.06 -1.18 -3.77
CA ARG A 63 -5.22 -0.71 -4.52
C ARG A 63 -5.02 0.72 -4.96
N VAL A 64 -5.16 0.95 -6.26
CA VAL A 64 -5.10 2.27 -6.92
C VAL A 64 -6.26 2.46 -7.90
N TYR A 65 -7.45 2.08 -7.46
CA TYR A 65 -8.65 2.01 -8.28
C TYR A 65 -9.24 3.40 -8.57
N GLU A 66 -9.70 3.63 -9.80
CA GLU A 66 -10.35 4.89 -10.24
C GLU A 66 -9.56 6.19 -9.98
N LEU A 67 -8.26 6.09 -9.67
CA LEU A 67 -7.41 7.27 -9.45
C LEU A 67 -6.98 7.97 -10.75
N ASN A 68 -7.40 7.46 -11.91
CA ASN A 68 -7.07 7.98 -13.25
C ASN A 68 -5.56 8.18 -13.48
N LYS A 69 -4.73 7.31 -12.91
CA LYS A 69 -3.27 7.35 -13.09
C LYS A 69 -2.92 7.00 -14.52
N ARG A 70 -1.98 7.75 -15.10
CA ARG A 70 -1.54 7.64 -16.50
C ARG A 70 -0.03 7.55 -16.58
N GLY A 71 0.47 6.86 -17.59
CA GLY A 71 1.90 6.68 -17.81
C GLY A 71 2.28 5.21 -17.87
N VAL A 72 3.53 4.92 -17.54
CA VAL A 72 4.08 3.56 -17.50
C VAL A 72 3.71 2.91 -16.17
N ILE A 73 3.54 1.58 -16.19
CA ILE A 73 3.39 0.79 -14.97
C ILE A 73 4.76 0.78 -14.26
N PRO A 74 4.89 1.30 -13.02
CA PRO A 74 6.17 1.41 -12.34
C PRO A 74 6.86 0.05 -12.16
N GLU A 75 8.12 -0.06 -12.60
CA GLU A 75 8.89 -1.31 -12.47
C GLU A 75 9.15 -1.67 -11.00
N GLU A 76 9.10 -0.67 -10.11
CA GLU A 76 9.23 -0.83 -8.66
C GLU A 76 8.15 -1.74 -8.06
N LEU A 77 7.02 -1.97 -8.75
CA LEU A 77 6.04 -2.98 -8.35
C LEU A 77 6.70 -4.36 -8.20
N ALA A 78 7.71 -4.68 -9.02
CA ALA A 78 8.44 -5.94 -8.95
C ALA A 78 9.29 -6.09 -7.68
N ALA A 79 9.52 -5.01 -6.92
CA ALA A 79 10.19 -5.06 -5.62
C ALA A 79 9.24 -5.45 -4.48
N LEU A 80 7.91 -5.38 -4.68
CA LEU A 80 6.91 -5.84 -3.72
C LEU A 80 6.73 -7.37 -3.83
N LYS A 81 7.70 -8.13 -3.32
CA LYS A 81 7.81 -9.60 -3.54
C LYS A 81 6.65 -10.45 -3.01
N TYR A 82 5.88 -9.90 -2.08
CA TYR A 82 4.73 -10.58 -1.47
C TYR A 82 3.39 -10.06 -1.99
N LEU A 83 3.41 -9.16 -2.97
CA LEU A 83 2.19 -8.63 -3.57
C LEU A 83 1.46 -9.74 -4.34
N THR A 84 0.26 -10.06 -3.90
CA THR A 84 -0.61 -11.07 -4.53
C THR A 84 -1.88 -10.47 -5.13
N TYR A 85 -2.17 -9.20 -4.84
CA TYR A 85 -3.33 -8.47 -5.37
C TYR A 85 -2.94 -7.01 -5.72
N LEU A 86 -3.33 -6.56 -6.91
CA LEU A 86 -3.12 -5.20 -7.43
C LEU A 86 -4.38 -4.69 -8.13
#